data_AF-A0AAE2WGM7-F1
#
_entry.id   AF-A0AAE2WGM7-F1
#
_cell.length_a   1.000
_cell.length_b   1.000
_cell.length_c   1.000
_cell.angle_alpha   90.00
_cell.angle_beta   90.00
_cell.angle_gamma   90.00
#
_symmetry.space_group_name_H-M   'P 1'
#
loop_
_entity.id
_entity.type
_entity.pdbx_description
1 polymer ?
#
loop_
_entity_poly.entity_id
_entity_poly.type
_entity_poly.pdbx_seq_one_letter_code
_entity_poly.pdbx_strand_id
1 'polypeptide(L)'
;MSNKTSVKSTALEQRVSLAQDGTGPWLMQILTRYGLLLLCIALVILFSLATPSFASMLTLQAILSSKAKIALLALAATIPMIVGKIDLNVGFGIVLWHILAITLQVEYGFSWQMAVLAVLVISALYGLLNGILVALADIDSFVATLGSGTVLYAIALWHSGGRQIVGDLPDAFIALHHTEIGGIPIVAFYVLLVAIVLWLVTEHTPLGRCMYAVGGNPAAARLNGISVNRFTIGAFIVSSVLTGFSGVLIAAEQGVGQASVGMDYLLPALVGAFLGSTTLRPGRVNVWGTVIGIAILAIGIAGIQQFGGEFWVEPLFNGATLLLSITLAGYAQRRRLLNQKAVQRRQADTPERHH
;
A
#
# COMPACT_ATOMS: atom_id res chain seq x y z
N MET A 1 -25.25 -39.78 -16.00
CA MET A 1 -25.44 -38.34 -16.30
C MET A 1 -25.71 -37.62 -14.99
N SER A 2 -24.77 -36.81 -14.49
CA SER A 2 -25.08 -35.77 -13.49
C SER A 2 -23.93 -34.76 -13.42
N ASN A 3 -24.28 -33.54 -13.84
CA ASN A 3 -23.70 -32.23 -13.58
C ASN A 3 -22.17 -32.03 -13.56
N LYS A 4 -21.64 -31.64 -14.73
CA LYS A 4 -20.46 -30.75 -14.85
C LYS A 4 -20.91 -29.29 -14.71
N THR A 5 -21.20 -28.84 -13.50
CA THR A 5 -21.29 -27.40 -13.16
C THR A 5 -20.02 -26.94 -12.46
N SER A 6 -18.87 -27.25 -13.05
CA SER A 6 -17.65 -26.47 -12.80
C SER A 6 -17.59 -25.41 -13.87
N VAL A 7 -18.28 -24.29 -13.62
CA VAL A 7 -18.04 -23.06 -14.37
C VAL A 7 -16.57 -22.73 -14.15
N LYS A 8 -15.77 -23.01 -15.19
CA LYS A 8 -14.35 -22.71 -15.28
C LYS A 8 -14.11 -21.25 -14.91
N SER A 9 -13.84 -21.01 -13.63
CA SER A 9 -13.20 -19.80 -13.11
C SER A 9 -11.71 -19.76 -13.49
N THR A 10 -11.38 -20.22 -14.69
CA THR A 10 -10.03 -20.28 -15.28
C THR A 10 -9.94 -19.55 -16.62
N ALA A 11 -11.05 -18.97 -17.12
CA ALA A 11 -11.08 -18.25 -18.40
C ALA A 11 -10.19 -16.99 -18.44
N LEU A 12 -9.71 -16.50 -17.29
CA LEU A 12 -8.78 -15.35 -17.20
C LEU A 12 -7.32 -15.76 -17.00
N GLU A 13 -7.03 -17.06 -16.85
CA GLU A 13 -5.68 -17.62 -16.69
C GLU A 13 -5.22 -18.46 -17.88
N GLN A 14 -6.00 -18.55 -18.96
CA GLN A 14 -5.44 -19.07 -20.21
C GLN A 14 -4.34 -18.09 -20.66
N ARG A 15 -3.08 -18.52 -20.47
CA ARG A 15 -1.93 -17.86 -21.04
C ARG A 15 -2.16 -17.85 -22.55
N VAL A 16 -2.25 -16.65 -23.11
CA VAL A 16 -2.25 -16.46 -24.54
C VAL A 16 -0.92 -17.03 -25.02
N SER A 17 -0.96 -17.97 -25.96
CA SER A 17 0.23 -18.62 -26.47
C SER A 17 0.65 -17.93 -27.75
N LEU A 18 1.92 -17.52 -27.86
CA LEU A 18 2.49 -16.99 -29.11
C LEU A 18 2.20 -17.92 -30.31
N ALA A 19 2.24 -19.23 -30.06
CA ALA A 19 2.06 -20.24 -31.09
C ALA A 19 0.60 -20.43 -31.52
N GLN A 20 -0.38 -20.08 -30.67
CA GLN A 20 -1.81 -20.35 -30.94
C GLN A 20 -2.59 -19.07 -31.26
N ASP A 21 -2.28 -17.96 -30.59
CA ASP A 21 -3.09 -16.74 -30.63
C ASP A 21 -2.39 -15.59 -31.39
N GLY A 22 -1.15 -15.79 -31.81
CA GLY A 22 -0.34 -14.80 -32.52
C GLY A 22 0.29 -13.73 -31.63
N THR A 23 1.13 -12.90 -32.23
CA THR A 23 1.97 -11.92 -31.53
C THR A 23 1.16 -10.78 -30.89
N GLY A 24 0.11 -10.30 -31.55
CA GLY A 24 -0.71 -9.17 -31.08
C GLY A 24 -1.41 -9.44 -29.74
N PRO A 25 -2.25 -10.48 -29.63
CA PRO A 25 -2.94 -10.84 -28.38
C PRO A 25 -1.96 -11.20 -27.25
N TRP A 26 -0.84 -11.85 -27.58
CA TRP A 26 0.21 -12.19 -26.62
C TRP A 26 0.90 -10.94 -26.06
N LEU A 27 1.30 -10.01 -26.93
CA LEU A 27 1.92 -8.75 -26.55
C LEU A 27 0.97 -7.92 -25.68
N MET A 28 -0.32 -7.87 -26.05
CA MET A 28 -1.36 -7.21 -25.27
C MET A 28 -1.50 -7.83 -23.87
N GLN A 29 -1.43 -9.16 -23.74
CA GLN A 29 -1.47 -9.83 -22.44
C GLN A 29 -0.24 -9.51 -21.58
N ILE A 30 0.95 -9.45 -22.18
CA ILE A 30 2.17 -9.08 -21.46
C ILE A 30 2.14 -7.62 -21.01
N LEU A 31 1.80 -6.70 -21.92
CA LEU A 31 1.71 -5.28 -21.60
C LEU A 31 0.67 -4.99 -20.52
N THR A 32 -0.48 -5.69 -20.55
CA THR A 32 -1.51 -5.52 -19.51
C THR A 32 -1.12 -6.12 -18.16
N ARG A 33 -0.30 -7.19 -18.12
CA ARG A 33 0.06 -7.87 -16.87
C ARG A 33 1.36 -7.33 -16.24
N TYR A 34 2.36 -7.06 -17.07
CA TYR A 34 3.70 -6.66 -16.67
C TYR A 34 4.06 -5.24 -17.10
N GLY A 35 3.13 -4.48 -17.70
CA GLY A 35 3.42 -3.14 -18.22
C GLY A 35 4.06 -2.19 -17.20
N LEU A 36 3.62 -2.25 -15.94
CA LEU A 36 4.21 -1.43 -14.86
C LEU A 36 5.61 -1.90 -14.46
N LEU A 37 5.86 -3.20 -14.45
CA LEU A 37 7.21 -3.73 -14.23
C LEU A 37 8.15 -3.35 -15.39
N LEU A 38 7.67 -3.46 -16.62
CA LEU A 38 8.41 -3.03 -17.82
C LEU A 38 8.67 -1.52 -17.81
N LEU A 39 7.70 -0.71 -17.38
CA LEU A 39 7.87 0.72 -17.19
C LEU A 39 8.94 1.01 -16.13
N CYS A 40 8.90 0.32 -15.00
CA CYS A 40 9.92 0.46 -13.95
C CYS A 40 11.33 0.19 -14.50
N ILE A 41 11.52 -0.91 -15.22
CA ILE A 41 12.80 -1.26 -15.84
C ILE A 41 13.20 -0.22 -16.89
N ALA A 42 12.27 0.23 -17.72
CA ALA A 42 12.51 1.24 -18.73
C ALA A 42 12.96 2.58 -18.12
N LEU A 43 12.35 3.01 -17.02
CA LEU A 43 12.75 4.23 -16.31
C LEU A 43 14.16 4.09 -15.73
N VAL A 44 14.52 2.94 -15.14
CA VAL A 44 15.89 2.70 -14.65
C VAL A 44 16.89 2.82 -15.79
N ILE A 45 16.64 2.16 -16.92
CA ILE A 45 17.53 2.20 -18.08
C ILE A 45 17.62 3.63 -18.62
N LEU A 46 16.48 4.31 -18.80
CA LEU A 46 16.42 5.68 -19.31
C LEU A 46 17.28 6.63 -18.46
N PHE A 47 17.06 6.66 -17.15
CA PHE A 47 17.79 7.57 -16.26
C PHE A 47 19.26 7.16 -16.09
N SER A 48 19.58 5.87 -16.12
CA SER A 48 20.97 5.38 -16.08
C SER A 48 21.77 5.81 -17.33
N LEU A 49 21.11 5.85 -18.50
CA LEU A 49 21.74 6.31 -19.74
C LEU A 49 21.80 7.84 -19.82
N ALA A 50 20.80 8.52 -19.29
CA ALA A 50 20.68 9.97 -19.40
C ALA A 50 21.49 10.72 -18.32
N THR A 51 21.79 10.09 -17.19
CA THR A 51 22.61 10.67 -16.12
C THR A 51 23.61 9.66 -15.57
N PRO A 52 24.94 9.89 -15.73
CA PRO A 52 25.97 8.94 -15.29
C PRO A 52 25.92 8.59 -13.79
N SER A 53 25.46 9.53 -12.95
CA SER A 53 25.33 9.33 -11.50
C SER A 53 24.12 8.49 -11.09
N PHE A 54 23.13 8.29 -11.97
CA PHE A 54 21.88 7.65 -11.57
C PHE A 54 22.08 6.18 -11.16
N ALA A 55 22.92 5.45 -11.88
CA ALA A 55 23.26 4.06 -11.59
C ALA A 55 24.32 3.90 -10.47
N SER A 56 24.48 4.90 -9.60
CA SER A 56 25.43 4.87 -8.48
C SER A 56 24.83 4.28 -7.21
N MET A 57 25.69 3.70 -6.35
CA MET A 57 25.28 3.25 -5.01
C MET A 57 24.71 4.40 -4.18
N LEU A 58 25.27 5.60 -4.30
CA LEU A 58 24.78 6.80 -3.60
C LEU A 58 23.33 7.14 -3.99
N THR A 59 23.01 7.09 -5.29
CA THR A 59 21.63 7.33 -5.75
C THR A 59 20.70 6.22 -5.25
N LEU A 60 21.13 4.96 -5.30
CA LEU A 60 20.36 3.84 -4.77
C LEU A 60 20.07 4.01 -3.27
N GLN A 61 21.08 4.36 -2.47
CA GLN A 61 20.94 4.64 -1.04
C GLN A 61 19.97 5.79 -0.77
N ALA A 62 20.11 6.90 -1.50
CA ALA A 62 19.22 8.05 -1.36
C ALA A 62 17.76 7.70 -1.70
N ILE A 63 17.53 6.93 -2.77
CA ILE A 63 16.20 6.46 -3.17
C ILE A 63 15.60 5.53 -2.11
N LEU A 64 16.36 4.51 -1.68
CA LEU A 64 15.90 3.54 -0.69
C LEU A 64 15.64 4.21 0.65
N SER A 65 16.53 5.10 1.10
CA SER A 65 16.33 5.85 2.33
C SER A 65 15.11 6.76 2.24
N SER A 66 14.95 7.59 1.20
CA SER A 66 13.79 8.49 1.13
C SER A 66 12.46 7.74 0.97
N LYS A 67 12.43 6.69 0.14
CA LYS A 67 11.15 6.10 -0.31
C LYS A 67 10.74 4.83 0.44
N ALA A 68 11.61 4.21 1.25
CA ALA A 68 11.25 3.01 2.01
C ALA A 68 10.13 3.25 3.04
N LYS A 69 10.06 4.44 3.66
CA LYS A 69 8.98 4.79 4.59
C LYS A 69 7.63 4.85 3.87
N ILE A 70 7.61 5.49 2.70
CA ILE A 70 6.43 5.51 1.82
C ILE A 70 6.06 4.09 1.39
N ALA A 71 7.03 3.22 1.11
CA ALA A 71 6.76 1.82 0.77
C ALA A 71 6.09 1.05 1.92
N LEU A 72 6.55 1.21 3.17
CA LEU A 72 5.90 0.60 4.34
C LEU A 72 4.46 1.09 4.50
N LEU A 73 4.20 2.38 4.28
CA LEU A 73 2.87 2.97 4.36
C LEU A 73 1.97 2.53 3.21
N ALA A 74 2.52 2.37 2.01
CA ALA A 74 1.78 1.81 0.88
C ALA A 74 1.39 0.35 1.15
N LEU A 75 2.28 -0.44 1.75
CA LEU A 75 1.97 -1.80 2.21
C LEU A 75 0.92 -1.80 3.32
N ALA A 76 0.97 -0.83 4.24
CA ALA A 76 -0.06 -0.64 5.26
C ALA A 76 -1.43 -0.38 4.61
N ALA A 77 -1.50 0.55 3.64
CA ALA A 77 -2.72 0.87 2.88
C ALA A 77 -3.24 -0.31 2.04
N THR A 78 -2.36 -1.17 1.54
CA THR A 78 -2.73 -2.35 0.74
C THR A 78 -3.64 -3.31 1.51
N ILE A 79 -3.43 -3.47 2.82
CA ILE A 79 -4.18 -4.44 3.64
C ILE A 79 -5.69 -4.14 3.70
N PRO A 80 -6.15 -2.93 4.10
CA PRO A 80 -7.57 -2.57 4.05
C PRO A 80 -8.10 -2.58 2.61
N MET A 81 -7.28 -2.22 1.62
CA MET A 81 -7.69 -2.27 0.21
C MET A 81 -7.96 -3.70 -0.28
N ILE A 82 -7.25 -4.71 0.23
CA ILE A 82 -7.52 -6.13 -0.08
C ILE A 82 -8.93 -6.54 0.37
N VAL A 83 -9.41 -6.01 1.52
CA VAL A 83 -10.77 -6.25 2.03
C VAL A 83 -11.80 -5.24 1.51
N GLY A 84 -11.44 -4.44 0.49
CA GLY A 84 -12.34 -3.51 -0.18
C GLY A 84 -12.61 -2.23 0.61
N LYS A 85 -11.69 -1.81 1.50
CA LYS A 85 -11.77 -0.60 2.31
C LYS A 85 -10.60 0.33 2.01
N ILE A 86 -10.73 1.62 2.31
CA ILE A 86 -9.64 2.60 2.17
C ILE A 86 -9.30 3.12 3.57
N ASP A 87 -8.00 3.25 3.84
CA ASP A 87 -7.51 3.77 5.11
C ASP A 87 -6.66 5.01 4.87
N LEU A 88 -7.16 6.18 5.28
CA LEU A 88 -6.44 7.45 5.19
C LEU A 88 -5.51 7.68 6.38
N ASN A 89 -5.54 6.80 7.39
CA ASN A 89 -4.69 6.97 8.57
C ASN A 89 -3.20 6.82 8.26
N VAL A 90 -2.85 6.23 7.12
CA VAL A 90 -1.46 6.22 6.62
C VAL A 90 -0.88 7.63 6.44
N GLY A 91 -1.70 8.69 6.40
CA GLY A 91 -1.26 10.09 6.46
C GLY A 91 -1.43 10.70 7.86
N PHE A 92 -2.65 10.66 8.38
CA PHE A 92 -2.98 11.33 9.65
C PHE A 92 -2.30 10.69 10.88
N GLY A 93 -2.23 9.36 10.91
CA GLY A 93 -1.70 8.60 12.03
C GLY A 93 -0.21 8.82 12.26
N ILE A 94 0.57 8.93 11.18
CA ILE A 94 2.01 9.16 11.25
C ILE A 94 2.32 10.34 12.16
N VAL A 95 1.54 11.41 12.08
CA VAL A 95 1.78 12.63 12.85
C VAL A 95 1.81 12.33 14.35
N LEU A 96 0.81 11.61 14.86
CA LEU A 96 0.77 11.26 16.27
C LEU A 96 1.85 10.22 16.62
N TRP A 97 2.05 9.19 15.80
CA TRP A 97 3.02 8.13 16.08
C TRP A 97 4.46 8.66 16.13
N HIS A 98 4.76 9.59 15.22
CA HIS A 98 6.01 10.32 15.15
C HIS A 98 6.25 11.15 16.41
N ILE A 99 5.27 11.96 16.80
CA ILE A 99 5.34 12.80 18.01
C ILE A 99 5.48 11.92 19.26
N LEU A 100 4.62 10.91 19.44
CA LEU A 100 4.66 10.04 20.61
C LEU A 100 5.97 9.27 20.74
N ALA A 101 6.57 8.82 19.63
CA ALA A 101 7.86 8.14 19.66
C ALA A 101 8.95 9.02 20.28
N ILE A 102 8.91 10.35 20.05
CA ILE A 102 9.86 11.31 20.63
C ILE A 102 9.44 11.72 22.04
N THR A 103 8.18 12.12 22.24
CA THR A 103 7.67 12.60 23.54
C THR A 103 7.91 11.58 24.66
N LEU A 104 7.61 10.30 24.40
CA LEU A 104 7.75 9.26 25.43
C LEU A 104 9.19 9.14 25.93
N GLN A 105 10.16 9.35 25.05
CA GLN A 105 11.59 9.33 25.40
C GLN A 105 12.00 10.63 26.11
N VAL A 106 11.68 11.77 25.51
CA VAL A 106 12.22 13.08 25.91
C VAL A 106 11.52 13.65 27.15
N GLU A 107 10.19 13.60 27.19
CA GLU A 107 9.41 14.24 28.27
C GLU A 107 9.05 13.25 29.38
N TYR A 108 8.79 12.00 29.03
CA TYR A 108 8.39 10.97 29.99
C TYR A 108 9.55 10.05 30.43
N GLY A 109 10.73 10.18 29.81
CA GLY A 109 11.94 9.43 30.19
C GLY A 109 11.87 7.93 29.92
N PHE A 110 10.97 7.48 29.03
CA PHE A 110 10.88 6.05 28.69
C PHE A 110 12.11 5.63 27.87
N SER A 111 12.54 4.39 28.07
CA SER A 111 13.51 3.78 27.15
C SER A 111 12.94 3.75 25.73
N TRP A 112 13.81 3.84 24.72
CA TRP A 112 13.36 3.86 23.32
C TRP A 112 12.56 2.61 22.96
N GLN A 113 12.89 1.44 23.52
CA GLN A 113 12.15 0.20 23.32
C GLN A 113 10.72 0.29 23.86
N MET A 114 10.55 0.90 25.04
CA MET A 114 9.23 1.13 25.63
C MET A 114 8.42 2.13 24.82
N ALA A 115 9.07 3.19 24.32
CA ALA A 115 8.42 4.18 23.44
C ALA A 115 7.91 3.52 22.15
N VAL A 116 8.75 2.72 21.49
CA VAL A 116 8.36 1.97 20.28
C VAL A 116 7.20 1.02 20.59
N LEU A 117 7.29 0.21 21.65
CA LEU A 117 6.24 -0.72 22.02
C LEU A 117 4.91 0.01 22.32
N ALA A 118 4.96 1.13 23.04
CA ALA A 118 3.79 1.94 23.34
C ALA A 118 3.13 2.49 22.07
N VAL A 119 3.93 3.01 21.12
CA VAL A 119 3.41 3.50 19.83
C VAL A 119 2.74 2.36 19.04
N LEU A 120 3.34 1.17 19.01
CA LEU A 120 2.75 0.01 18.32
C LEU A 120 1.45 -0.46 18.98
N VAL A 121 1.36 -0.44 20.30
CA VAL A 121 0.13 -0.80 21.04
C VAL A 121 -0.96 0.25 20.81
N ILE A 122 -0.65 1.54 20.97
CA ILE A 122 -1.64 2.62 20.80
C ILE A 122 -2.14 2.66 19.35
N SER A 123 -1.25 2.48 18.37
CA SER A 123 -1.65 2.40 16.96
C SER A 123 -2.50 1.16 16.67
N ALA A 124 -2.22 0.01 17.28
CA ALA A 124 -3.09 -1.17 17.17
C ALA A 124 -4.49 -0.91 17.74
N LEU A 125 -4.59 -0.24 18.90
CA LEU A 125 -5.87 0.15 19.52
C LEU A 125 -6.64 1.14 18.64
N TYR A 126 -5.94 2.09 18.03
CA TYR A 126 -6.54 3.02 17.08
C TYR A 126 -7.04 2.31 15.81
N GLY A 127 -6.29 1.32 15.31
CA GLY A 127 -6.73 0.46 14.21
C GLY A 127 -7.95 -0.39 14.57
N LEU A 128 -8.03 -0.88 15.81
CA LEU A 128 -9.21 -1.56 16.33
C LEU A 128 -10.42 -0.62 16.33
N LEU A 129 -10.26 0.62 16.82
CA LEU A 129 -11.32 1.62 16.82
C LEU A 129 -11.84 1.91 15.41
N ASN A 130 -10.95 2.17 14.45
CA ASN A 130 -11.37 2.37 13.05
C ASN A 130 -12.01 1.12 12.44
N GLY A 131 -11.45 -0.05 12.74
CA GLY A 131 -12.03 -1.33 12.36
C GLY A 131 -13.46 -1.48 12.86
N ILE A 132 -13.73 -1.12 14.12
CA ILE A 132 -15.08 -1.16 14.72
C ILE A 132 -16.02 -0.16 14.05
N LEU A 133 -15.57 1.08 13.83
CA LEU A 133 -16.37 2.10 13.14
C LEU A 133 -16.81 1.63 11.75
N VAL A 134 -15.89 1.00 11.00
CA VAL A 134 -16.17 0.54 9.63
C VAL A 134 -16.95 -0.77 9.60
N ALA A 135 -16.63 -1.72 10.49
CA ALA A 135 -17.16 -3.07 10.41
C ALA A 135 -18.46 -3.28 11.21
N LEU A 136 -18.63 -2.55 12.32
CA LEU A 136 -19.76 -2.73 13.24
C LEU A 136 -20.72 -1.55 13.21
N ALA A 137 -20.20 -0.32 13.16
CA ALA A 137 -21.04 0.87 13.01
C ALA A 137 -21.43 1.16 11.55
N ASP A 138 -20.94 0.34 10.59
CA ASP A 138 -21.24 0.41 9.16
C ASP A 138 -20.99 1.79 8.53
N ILE A 139 -19.99 2.51 9.04
CA ILE A 139 -19.55 3.78 8.48
C ILE A 139 -18.65 3.50 7.28
N ASP A 140 -18.81 4.28 6.20
CA ASP A 140 -17.90 4.21 5.07
C ASP A 140 -16.44 4.41 5.52
N SER A 141 -15.51 3.59 5.04
CA SER A 141 -14.12 3.59 5.52
C SER A 141 -13.38 4.89 5.23
N PHE A 142 -13.69 5.55 4.11
CA PHE A 142 -13.09 6.84 3.80
C PHE A 142 -13.55 7.89 4.81
N VAL A 143 -14.86 7.94 5.10
CA VAL A 143 -15.43 8.88 6.08
C VAL A 143 -14.93 8.60 7.49
N ALA A 144 -14.92 7.33 7.91
CA ALA A 144 -14.47 6.93 9.24
C ALA A 144 -13.01 7.33 9.47
N THR A 145 -12.11 7.03 8.52
CA THR A 145 -10.67 7.31 8.66
C THR A 145 -10.30 8.77 8.43
N LEU A 146 -11.04 9.50 7.60
CA LEU A 146 -10.89 10.95 7.49
C LEU A 146 -11.27 11.63 8.80
N GLY A 147 -12.43 11.28 9.36
CA GLY A 147 -12.94 11.85 10.60
C GLY A 147 -12.06 11.51 11.81
N SER A 148 -11.80 10.22 12.03
CA SER A 148 -10.93 9.78 13.14
C SER A 148 -9.49 10.26 12.97
N GLY A 149 -8.96 10.29 11.75
CA GLY A 149 -7.64 10.80 11.44
C GLY A 149 -7.51 12.29 11.74
N THR A 150 -8.55 13.08 11.45
CA THR A 150 -8.58 14.52 11.81
C THR A 150 -8.58 14.71 13.33
N VAL A 151 -9.32 13.89 14.07
CA VAL A 151 -9.28 13.89 15.54
C VAL A 151 -7.88 13.51 16.04
N LEU A 152 -7.27 12.49 15.46
CA LEU A 152 -5.93 12.03 15.83
C LEU A 152 -4.86 13.11 15.57
N TYR A 153 -4.97 13.81 14.45
CA TYR A 153 -4.14 14.95 14.10
C TYR A 153 -4.32 16.12 15.08
N ALA A 154 -5.57 16.43 15.47
CA ALA A 154 -5.85 17.45 16.47
C ALA A 154 -5.29 17.08 17.85
N ILE A 155 -5.36 15.81 18.26
CA ILE A 155 -4.74 15.32 19.49
C ILE A 155 -3.22 15.51 19.44
N ALA A 156 -2.60 15.20 18.29
CA ALA A 156 -1.16 15.39 18.11
C ALA A 156 -0.75 16.86 18.25
N LEU A 157 -1.52 17.78 17.65
CA LEU A 157 -1.30 19.23 17.77
C LEU A 157 -1.53 19.74 19.19
N TRP A 158 -2.60 19.29 19.84
CA TRP A 158 -2.89 19.66 21.23
C TRP A 158 -1.77 19.21 22.16
N HIS A 159 -1.29 17.98 21.97
CA HIS A 159 -0.22 17.41 22.78
C HIS A 159 1.12 18.12 22.56
N SER A 160 1.51 18.40 21.32
CA SER A 160 2.78 19.10 21.03
C SER A 160 2.70 20.62 21.20
N GLY A 161 1.51 21.17 21.47
CA GLY A 161 1.26 22.62 21.42
C GLY A 161 1.55 23.24 20.05
N GLY A 162 1.53 22.45 18.98
CA GLY A 162 1.92 22.84 17.63
C GLY A 162 3.43 23.08 17.43
N ARG A 163 4.27 22.72 18.41
CA ARG A 163 5.72 22.91 18.36
C ARG A 163 6.44 21.61 18.01
N GLN A 164 7.70 21.74 17.62
CA GLN A 164 8.59 20.59 17.52
C GLN A 164 8.99 20.15 18.93
N ILE A 165 8.97 18.84 19.17
CA ILE A 165 9.53 18.22 20.38
C ILE A 165 10.93 17.75 20.03
N VAL A 166 11.92 18.27 20.75
CA VAL A 166 13.35 18.04 20.51
C VAL A 166 14.00 17.66 21.83
N GLY A 167 14.89 16.69 21.81
CA GLY A 167 15.67 16.29 22.98
C GLY A 167 16.71 15.25 22.62
N ASP A 168 17.49 14.85 23.62
CA ASP A 168 18.53 13.84 23.45
C ASP A 168 17.90 12.46 23.24
N LEU A 169 18.26 11.81 22.13
CA LEU A 169 17.80 10.48 21.77
C LEU A 169 18.98 9.50 21.79
N PRO A 170 18.81 8.27 22.30
CA PRO A 170 19.87 7.28 22.27
C PRO A 170 20.29 6.92 20.83
N ASP A 171 21.58 6.74 20.58
CA ASP A 171 22.09 6.31 19.26
C ASP A 171 21.42 5.03 18.75
N ALA A 172 21.07 4.12 19.67
CA ALA A 172 20.35 2.88 19.33
C ALA A 172 18.95 3.13 18.74
N PHE A 173 18.27 4.22 19.11
CA PHE A 173 17.00 4.61 18.51
C PHE A 173 17.21 5.18 17.10
N ILE A 174 18.17 6.09 16.94
CA ILE A 174 18.53 6.67 15.63
C ILE A 174 19.01 5.57 14.66
N ALA A 175 19.72 4.57 15.17
CA ALA A 175 20.17 3.41 14.42
C ALA A 175 19.01 2.59 13.80
N LEU A 176 17.77 2.70 14.29
CA LEU A 176 16.62 2.06 13.66
C LEU A 176 16.42 2.53 12.21
N HIS A 177 16.86 3.74 11.87
CA HIS A 177 16.79 4.25 10.49
C HIS A 177 18.16 4.30 9.82
N HIS A 178 19.17 4.84 10.52
CA HIS A 178 20.47 5.17 9.92
C HIS A 178 21.44 4.00 9.80
N THR A 179 21.12 2.81 10.33
CA THR A 179 21.98 1.63 10.13
C THR A 179 22.04 1.26 8.66
N GLU A 180 23.23 0.90 8.18
CA GLU A 180 23.45 0.36 6.84
C GLU A 180 24.06 -1.04 6.91
N ILE A 181 23.59 -1.92 6.03
CA ILE A 181 24.12 -3.28 5.88
C ILE A 181 24.63 -3.40 4.45
N GLY A 182 25.95 -3.47 4.27
CA GLY A 182 26.57 -3.56 2.94
C GLY A 182 26.28 -2.35 2.05
N GLY A 183 26.12 -1.16 2.65
CA GLY A 183 25.75 0.06 1.94
C GLY A 183 24.27 0.16 1.56
N ILE A 184 23.39 -0.71 2.09
CA ILE A 184 21.95 -0.60 1.91
C ILE A 184 21.31 -0.16 3.24
N PRO A 185 20.48 0.91 3.26
CA PRO A 185 19.80 1.36 4.47
C PRO A 185 18.94 0.24 5.07
N ILE A 186 19.00 0.08 6.40
CA ILE A 186 18.27 -0.98 7.13
C ILE A 186 16.76 -0.93 6.87
N VAL A 187 16.22 0.27 6.60
CA VAL A 187 14.80 0.47 6.33
C VAL A 187 14.33 -0.25 5.06
N ALA A 188 15.21 -0.45 4.07
CA ALA A 188 14.90 -1.27 2.90
C ALA A 188 14.67 -2.74 3.27
N PHE A 189 15.40 -3.25 4.26
CA PHE A 189 15.21 -4.61 4.78
C PHE A 189 13.90 -4.74 5.56
N TYR A 190 13.47 -3.71 6.29
CA TYR A 190 12.16 -3.70 6.92
C TYR A 190 11.04 -3.77 5.87
N VAL A 191 11.13 -2.98 4.79
CA VAL A 191 10.18 -3.07 3.68
C VAL A 191 10.16 -4.49 3.10
N LEU A 192 11.33 -5.07 2.84
CA LEU A 192 11.44 -6.41 2.27
C LEU A 192 10.82 -7.46 3.20
N LEU A 193 11.13 -7.40 4.50
CA LEU A 193 10.58 -8.29 5.52
C LEU A 193 9.04 -8.19 5.56
N VAL A 194 8.51 -6.97 5.67
CA VAL A 194 7.05 -6.73 5.71
C VAL A 194 6.40 -7.19 4.40
N ALA A 195 7.00 -6.90 3.25
CA ALA A 195 6.50 -7.34 1.96
C ALA A 195 6.46 -8.87 1.86
N ILE A 196 7.51 -9.58 2.27
CA ILE A 196 7.55 -11.04 2.27
C ILE A 196 6.48 -11.61 3.21
N VAL A 197 6.38 -11.10 4.44
CA VAL A 197 5.38 -11.57 5.42
C VAL A 197 3.97 -11.35 4.88
N LEU A 198 3.66 -10.13 4.41
CA LEU A 198 2.35 -9.84 3.85
C LEU A 198 2.07 -10.73 2.64
N TRP A 199 3.00 -10.87 1.71
CA TRP A 199 2.83 -11.73 0.54
C TRP A 199 2.58 -13.19 0.90
N LEU A 200 3.31 -13.75 1.86
CA LEU A 200 3.07 -15.12 2.33
C LEU A 200 1.65 -15.22 2.92
N VAL A 201 1.26 -14.28 3.78
CA VAL A 201 -0.07 -14.26 4.40
C VAL A 201 -1.18 -14.09 3.36
N THR A 202 -1.07 -13.11 2.46
CA THR A 202 -2.14 -12.76 1.54
C THR A 202 -2.27 -13.74 0.36
N GLU A 203 -1.17 -14.35 -0.09
CA GLU A 203 -1.18 -15.23 -1.27
C GLU A 203 -1.15 -16.72 -0.92
N HIS A 204 -0.54 -17.10 0.20
CA HIS A 204 -0.24 -18.52 0.49
C HIS A 204 -1.02 -19.08 1.68
N THR A 205 -1.79 -18.25 2.42
CA THR A 205 -2.58 -18.73 3.57
C THR A 205 -4.10 -18.66 3.34
N PRO A 206 -4.90 -19.42 4.12
CA PRO A 206 -6.36 -19.27 4.13
C PRO A 206 -6.82 -17.86 4.51
N LEU A 207 -6.08 -17.18 5.40
CA LEU A 207 -6.41 -15.83 5.84
C LEU A 207 -6.46 -14.86 4.65
N GLY A 208 -5.44 -14.90 3.80
CA GLY A 208 -5.40 -14.11 2.56
C GLY A 208 -6.56 -14.40 1.61
N ARG A 209 -6.88 -15.69 1.39
CA ARG A 209 -8.02 -16.09 0.55
C ARG A 209 -9.35 -15.53 1.08
N CYS A 210 -9.56 -15.59 2.39
CA CYS A 210 -10.75 -15.00 3.02
C CYS A 210 -10.77 -13.48 2.89
N MET A 211 -9.65 -12.78 3.10
CA MET A 211 -9.57 -11.32 2.93
C MET A 211 -9.94 -10.89 1.49
N TYR A 212 -9.39 -11.56 0.48
CA TYR A 212 -9.74 -11.28 -0.91
C TYR A 212 -11.20 -11.62 -1.25
N ALA A 213 -11.77 -12.67 -0.66
CA ALA A 213 -13.18 -13.00 -0.82
C ALA A 213 -14.08 -11.90 -0.22
N VAL A 214 -13.71 -11.39 0.97
CA VAL A 214 -14.38 -10.26 1.62
C VAL A 214 -14.32 -9.02 0.73
N GLY A 215 -13.16 -8.63 0.21
CA GLY A 215 -13.04 -7.44 -0.64
C GLY A 215 -13.68 -7.57 -2.01
N GLY A 216 -13.76 -8.78 -2.57
CA GLY A 216 -14.39 -9.01 -3.87
C GLY A 216 -15.92 -8.98 -3.81
N ASN A 217 -16.51 -9.67 -2.84
CA ASN A 217 -17.96 -9.68 -2.63
C ASN A 217 -18.30 -9.99 -1.16
N PRO A 218 -18.49 -8.96 -0.31
CA PRO A 218 -18.80 -9.16 1.10
C PRO A 218 -20.09 -9.96 1.34
N ALA A 219 -21.10 -9.82 0.47
CA ALA A 219 -22.36 -10.55 0.59
C ALA A 219 -22.17 -12.04 0.32
N ALA A 220 -21.45 -12.40 -0.76
CA ALA A 220 -21.11 -13.78 -1.05
C ALA A 220 -20.19 -14.38 0.02
N ALA A 221 -19.25 -13.61 0.55
CA ALA A 221 -18.38 -14.05 1.64
C ALA A 221 -19.19 -14.44 2.89
N ARG A 222 -20.20 -13.63 3.28
CA ARG A 222 -21.10 -13.96 4.40
C ARG A 222 -21.91 -15.24 4.16
N LEU A 223 -22.42 -15.44 2.95
CA LEU A 223 -23.14 -16.67 2.59
C LEU A 223 -22.25 -17.92 2.66
N ASN A 224 -20.95 -17.76 2.47
CA ASN A 224 -19.95 -18.83 2.62
C ASN A 224 -19.37 -18.92 4.05
N GLY A 225 -20.00 -18.28 5.05
CA GLY A 225 -19.59 -18.34 6.46
C GLY A 225 -18.33 -17.54 6.81
N ILE A 226 -17.83 -16.70 5.90
CA ILE A 226 -16.66 -15.85 6.14
C ILE A 226 -17.10 -14.59 6.90
N SER A 227 -16.54 -14.38 8.09
CA SER A 227 -16.87 -13.24 8.96
C SER A 227 -16.25 -11.93 8.44
N VAL A 228 -16.96 -11.23 7.55
CA VAL A 228 -16.53 -9.92 6.99
C VAL A 228 -15.98 -8.98 8.07
N ASN A 229 -16.70 -8.83 9.18
CA ASN A 229 -16.34 -7.86 10.22
C ASN A 229 -14.98 -8.14 10.84
N ARG A 230 -14.64 -9.41 11.09
CA ARG A 230 -13.35 -9.78 11.70
C ARG A 230 -12.18 -9.48 10.76
N PHE A 231 -12.34 -9.76 9.46
CA PHE A 231 -11.30 -9.47 8.47
C PHE A 231 -11.13 -7.96 8.24
N THR A 232 -12.22 -7.20 8.25
CA THR A 232 -12.17 -5.74 8.19
C THR A 232 -11.44 -5.16 9.41
N ILE A 233 -11.82 -5.56 10.63
CA ILE A 233 -11.16 -5.08 11.86
C ILE A 233 -9.67 -5.44 11.87
N GLY A 234 -9.34 -6.70 11.56
CA GLY A 234 -7.96 -7.15 11.49
C GLY A 234 -7.13 -6.36 10.48
N ALA A 235 -7.71 -6.01 9.32
CA ALA A 235 -7.04 -5.21 8.31
C ALA A 235 -6.67 -3.81 8.82
N PHE A 236 -7.57 -3.12 9.54
CA PHE A 236 -7.28 -1.81 10.12
C PHE A 236 -6.25 -1.86 11.26
N ILE A 237 -6.27 -2.93 12.08
CA ILE A 237 -5.25 -3.13 13.13
C ILE A 237 -3.87 -3.26 12.51
N VAL A 238 -3.70 -4.15 11.53
CA VAL A 238 -2.37 -4.37 10.91
C VAL A 238 -1.91 -3.13 10.14
N SER A 239 -2.82 -2.47 9.40
CA SER A 239 -2.54 -1.18 8.76
C SER A 239 -2.04 -0.13 9.75
N SER A 240 -2.71 0.00 10.90
CA SER A 240 -2.34 1.00 11.90
C SER A 240 -1.03 0.67 12.59
N VAL A 241 -0.74 -0.61 12.88
CA VAL A 241 0.55 -1.04 13.43
C VAL A 241 1.70 -0.71 12.49
N LEU A 242 1.54 -1.01 11.18
CA LEU A 242 2.55 -0.67 10.18
C LEU A 242 2.72 0.85 10.04
N THR A 243 1.63 1.61 10.14
CA THR A 243 1.67 3.08 10.17
C THR A 243 2.39 3.60 11.41
N GLY A 244 2.15 2.99 12.57
CA GLY A 244 2.83 3.26 13.84
C GLY A 244 4.34 3.03 13.74
N PHE A 245 4.73 1.88 13.18
CA PHE A 245 6.13 1.57 12.92
C PHE A 245 6.78 2.55 11.96
N SER A 246 6.11 2.93 10.86
CA SER A 246 6.62 3.97 9.96
C SER A 246 6.80 5.31 10.67
N GLY A 247 5.89 5.70 11.58
CA GLY A 247 6.03 6.92 12.39
C GLY A 247 7.25 6.87 13.33
N VAL A 248 7.55 5.71 13.92
CA VAL A 248 8.78 5.48 14.70
C VAL A 248 10.03 5.66 13.82
N LEU A 249 10.02 5.11 12.60
CA LEU A 249 11.18 5.24 11.70
C LEU A 249 11.41 6.67 11.23
N ILE A 250 10.34 7.43 11.01
CA ILE A 250 10.40 8.86 10.71
C ILE A 250 10.94 9.63 11.92
N ALA A 251 10.56 9.26 13.14
CA ALA A 251 11.09 9.86 14.37
C ALA A 251 12.59 9.61 14.51
N ALA A 252 13.03 8.39 14.22
CA ALA A 252 14.44 8.02 14.22
C ALA A 252 15.25 8.75 13.13
N GLU A 253 14.64 9.08 12.00
CA GLU A 253 15.26 9.86 10.91
C GLU A 253 15.44 11.33 11.25
N GLN A 254 14.37 11.96 11.73
CA GLN A 254 14.33 13.41 11.92
C GLN A 254 14.90 13.83 13.27
N GLY A 255 14.89 12.92 14.26
CA GLY A 255 15.30 13.21 15.63
C GLY A 255 14.39 14.21 16.36
N VAL A 256 13.26 14.60 15.76
CA VAL A 256 12.35 15.61 16.29
C VAL A 256 10.90 15.21 16.02
N GLY A 257 10.00 15.41 17.00
CA GLY A 257 8.58 15.14 16.83
C GLY A 257 7.87 16.39 16.31
N GLN A 258 7.28 16.34 15.11
CA GLN A 258 6.62 17.49 14.50
C GLN A 258 5.33 17.15 13.75
N ALA A 259 4.42 18.13 13.67
CA ALA A 259 3.08 17.94 13.10
C ALA A 259 3.01 18.00 11.57
N SER A 260 4.01 18.58 10.91
CA SER A 260 4.01 18.88 9.47
C SER A 260 4.25 17.68 8.54
N VAL A 261 4.52 16.49 9.07
CA VAL A 261 5.04 15.36 8.27
C VAL A 261 3.95 14.59 7.51
N GLY A 262 2.74 14.45 8.05
CA GLY A 262 1.81 13.39 7.62
C GLY A 262 1.29 13.48 6.18
N MET A 263 1.05 14.68 5.67
CA MET A 263 0.43 14.86 4.35
C MET A 263 1.33 14.45 3.19
N ASP A 264 2.65 14.56 3.36
CA ASP A 264 3.64 14.24 2.33
C ASP A 264 3.68 12.73 2.01
N TYR A 265 3.23 11.89 2.95
CA TYR A 265 3.25 10.44 2.79
C TYR A 265 1.90 9.87 2.33
N LEU A 266 0.79 10.54 2.64
CA LEU A 266 -0.57 10.05 2.37
C LEU A 266 -0.77 9.72 0.89
N LEU A 267 -0.53 10.72 0.03
CA LEU A 267 -0.80 10.62 -1.39
C LEU A 267 0.10 9.56 -2.06
N PRO A 268 1.44 9.61 -1.95
CA PRO A 268 2.29 8.60 -2.57
C PRO A 268 2.08 7.18 -2.01
N ALA A 269 1.75 7.02 -0.72
CA ALA A 269 1.40 5.70 -0.17
C ALA A 269 0.14 5.11 -0.84
N LEU A 270 -0.92 5.91 -0.97
CA LEU A 270 -2.13 5.51 -1.67
C LEU A 270 -1.86 5.23 -3.15
N VAL A 271 -1.08 6.08 -3.83
CA VAL A 271 -0.68 5.86 -5.23
C VAL A 271 -0.01 4.51 -5.40
N GLY A 272 0.97 4.18 -4.57
CA GLY A 272 1.65 2.89 -4.59
C GLY A 272 0.67 1.72 -4.40
N ALA A 273 -0.21 1.82 -3.41
CA ALA A 273 -1.21 0.80 -3.14
C ALA A 273 -2.20 0.61 -4.31
N PHE A 274 -2.72 1.72 -4.88
CA PHE A 274 -3.61 1.69 -6.04
C PHE A 274 -2.92 1.15 -7.30
N LEU A 275 -1.68 1.52 -7.55
CA LEU A 275 -0.90 1.02 -8.68
C LEU A 275 -0.58 -0.48 -8.51
N GLY A 276 -0.59 -0.97 -7.26
CA GLY A 276 -0.59 -2.40 -6.96
C GLY A 276 -1.82 -3.15 -7.47
N SER A 277 -2.96 -2.49 -7.68
CA SER A 277 -4.16 -3.12 -8.25
C SER A 277 -4.09 -3.36 -9.76
N THR A 278 -3.21 -2.66 -10.46
CA THR A 278 -3.02 -2.77 -11.92
C THR A 278 -1.79 -3.60 -12.30
N THR A 279 -0.92 -3.90 -11.33
CA THR A 279 0.36 -4.60 -11.54
C THR A 279 0.26 -6.09 -11.19
N LEU A 280 0.83 -6.99 -12.03
CA LEU A 280 0.91 -8.46 -11.88
C LEU A 280 -0.43 -9.23 -11.90
N ARG A 281 -1.44 -8.71 -11.21
CA ARG A 281 -2.81 -9.24 -11.12
C ARG A 281 -3.80 -8.10 -11.29
N PRO A 282 -4.09 -7.68 -12.54
CA PRO A 282 -4.99 -6.56 -12.77
C PRO A 282 -6.31 -6.70 -12.02
N GLY A 283 -6.84 -5.61 -11.48
CA GLY A 283 -8.07 -5.53 -10.70
C GLY A 283 -8.04 -6.23 -9.34
N ARG A 284 -6.85 -6.61 -8.82
CA ARG A 284 -6.66 -7.06 -7.43
C ARG A 284 -5.40 -6.40 -6.87
N VAL A 285 -5.57 -5.62 -5.82
CA VAL A 285 -4.44 -5.05 -5.05
C VAL A 285 -3.58 -6.21 -4.54
N ASN A 286 -2.25 -6.09 -4.67
CA ASN A 286 -1.31 -7.12 -4.23
C ASN A 286 0.02 -6.50 -3.82
N VAL A 287 0.71 -7.19 -2.90
CA VAL A 287 1.92 -6.70 -2.24
C VAL A 287 3.04 -6.33 -3.23
N TRP A 288 3.38 -7.23 -4.15
CA TRP A 288 4.45 -6.97 -5.13
C TRP A 288 4.09 -5.87 -6.10
N GLY A 289 2.82 -5.77 -6.49
CA GLY A 289 2.34 -4.65 -7.29
C GLY A 289 2.52 -3.32 -6.57
N THR A 290 2.27 -3.27 -5.26
CA THR A 290 2.48 -2.07 -4.44
C THR A 290 3.95 -1.69 -4.37
N VAL A 291 4.84 -2.67 -4.15
CA VAL A 291 6.30 -2.44 -4.14
C VAL A 291 6.79 -1.91 -5.48
N ILE A 292 6.34 -2.52 -6.59
CA ILE A 292 6.66 -2.04 -7.95
C ILE A 292 6.10 -0.63 -8.17
N GLY A 293 4.89 -0.36 -7.70
CA GLY A 293 4.27 0.95 -7.84
C GLY A 293 5.06 2.05 -7.13
N ILE A 294 5.51 1.79 -5.90
CA ILE A 294 6.40 2.71 -5.18
C ILE A 294 7.77 2.81 -5.83
N ALA A 295 8.32 1.72 -6.37
CA ALA A 295 9.58 1.77 -7.11
C ALA A 295 9.48 2.71 -8.34
N ILE A 296 8.37 2.68 -9.07
CA ILE A 296 8.13 3.59 -10.20
C ILE A 296 8.10 5.05 -9.74
N LEU A 297 7.38 5.35 -8.66
CA LEU A 297 7.37 6.70 -8.08
C LEU A 297 8.78 7.12 -7.66
N ALA A 298 9.49 6.24 -6.96
CA ALA A 298 10.82 6.48 -6.42
C ALA A 298 11.85 6.78 -7.53
N ILE A 299 11.91 5.91 -8.54
CA ILE A 299 12.81 6.03 -9.69
C ILE A 299 12.44 7.24 -10.55
N GLY A 300 11.14 7.43 -10.82
CA GLY A 300 10.65 8.56 -11.61
C GLY A 300 10.98 9.91 -10.98
N ILE A 301 10.67 10.09 -9.69
CA ILE A 301 10.93 11.33 -8.96
C ILE A 301 12.44 11.58 -8.85
N ALA A 302 13.23 10.57 -8.45
CA ALA A 302 14.68 10.73 -8.31
C ALA A 302 15.36 11.05 -9.66
N GLY A 303 14.89 10.44 -10.74
CA GLY A 303 15.40 10.71 -12.08
C GLY A 303 15.13 12.14 -12.53
N ILE A 304 13.89 12.63 -12.34
CA ILE A 304 13.56 14.02 -12.69
C ILE A 304 14.31 15.01 -11.80
N GLN A 305 14.50 14.71 -10.51
CA GLN A 305 15.26 15.56 -9.60
C GLN A 305 16.74 15.68 -10.02
N GLN A 306 17.37 14.62 -10.56
CA GLN A 306 18.74 14.73 -11.10
C GLN A 306 18.85 15.66 -12.32
N PHE A 307 17.75 15.91 -13.03
CA PHE A 307 17.70 16.92 -14.11
C PHE A 307 17.40 18.35 -13.60
N GLY A 308 17.43 18.57 -12.28
CA GLY A 308 17.08 19.86 -11.70
C GLY A 308 15.56 20.08 -11.56
N GLY A 309 14.78 19.00 -11.48
CA GLY A 309 13.35 19.09 -11.19
C GLY A 309 13.06 19.84 -9.89
N GLU A 310 12.15 20.81 -9.95
CA GLU A 310 11.78 21.66 -8.81
C GLU A 310 10.89 20.94 -7.79
N PHE A 311 10.71 21.54 -6.61
CA PHE A 311 9.96 20.96 -5.49
C PHE A 311 8.48 20.64 -5.81
N TRP A 312 7.87 21.30 -6.80
CA TRP A 312 6.48 21.03 -7.22
C TRP A 312 6.34 19.77 -8.08
N VAL A 313 7.44 19.25 -8.62
CA VAL A 313 7.43 18.07 -9.50
C VAL A 313 6.95 16.84 -8.76
N GLU A 314 7.39 16.63 -7.52
CA GLU A 314 7.01 15.45 -6.74
C GLU A 314 5.50 15.42 -6.43
N PRO A 315 4.87 16.49 -5.90
CA PRO A 315 3.42 16.56 -5.74
C PRO A 315 2.65 16.38 -7.05
N LEU A 316 3.10 17.01 -8.15
CA LEU A 316 2.47 16.85 -9.47
C LEU A 316 2.52 15.39 -9.93
N PHE A 317 3.70 14.76 -9.82
CA PHE A 317 3.93 13.38 -10.25
C PHE A 317 3.07 12.41 -9.44
N ASN A 318 3.01 12.58 -8.12
CA ASN A 318 2.16 11.78 -7.24
C ASN A 318 0.67 11.95 -7.59
N GLY A 319 0.20 13.19 -7.77
CA GLY A 319 -1.19 13.47 -8.12
C GLY A 319 -1.59 12.93 -9.49
N ALA A 320 -0.77 13.17 -10.52
CA ALA A 320 -1.00 12.66 -11.87
C ALA A 320 -0.99 11.13 -11.90
N THR A 321 -0.04 10.50 -11.19
CA THR A 321 0.05 9.04 -11.11
C THR A 321 -1.15 8.45 -10.37
N LEU A 322 -1.67 9.10 -9.31
CA LEU A 322 -2.89 8.65 -8.66
C LEU A 322 -4.08 8.65 -9.63
N LEU A 323 -4.30 9.78 -10.33
CA LEU A 323 -5.41 9.93 -11.26
C LEU A 323 -5.33 8.87 -12.37
N LEU A 324 -4.14 8.66 -12.93
CA LEU A 324 -3.90 7.61 -13.92
C LEU A 324 -4.19 6.22 -13.33
N SER A 325 -3.68 5.93 -12.12
CA SER A 325 -3.86 4.64 -11.45
C SER A 325 -5.33 4.31 -11.22
N ILE A 326 -6.09 5.25 -10.65
CA ILE A 326 -7.52 5.07 -10.37
C ILE A 326 -8.31 4.96 -11.68
N THR A 327 -7.99 5.77 -12.69
CA THR A 327 -8.65 5.71 -14.00
C THR A 327 -8.44 4.36 -14.67
N LEU A 328 -7.20 3.86 -14.68
CA LEU A 328 -6.85 2.55 -15.24
C LEU A 328 -7.50 1.41 -14.45
N ALA A 329 -7.44 1.47 -13.11
CA ALA A 329 -8.06 0.47 -12.23
C ALA A 329 -9.59 0.42 -12.43
N GLY A 330 -10.24 1.59 -12.42
CA GLY A 330 -11.68 1.72 -12.61
C GLY A 330 -12.14 1.28 -14.01
N TYR A 331 -11.37 1.62 -15.05
CA TYR A 331 -11.62 1.15 -16.42
C TYR A 331 -11.53 -0.38 -16.52
N ALA A 332 -10.49 -0.97 -15.96
CA ALA A 332 -10.29 -2.42 -15.94
C ALA A 332 -11.42 -3.14 -15.18
N GLN A 333 -11.88 -2.58 -14.06
CA GLN A 333 -12.99 -3.11 -13.27
C GLN A 333 -14.33 -3.03 -14.03
N ARG A 334 -14.64 -1.89 -14.66
CA ARG A 334 -15.88 -1.73 -15.45
C ARG A 334 -15.95 -2.72 -16.61
N ARG A 335 -14.86 -2.90 -17.35
CA ARG A 335 -14.81 -3.88 -18.45
C ARG A 335 -15.10 -5.31 -17.97
N ARG A 336 -14.62 -5.70 -16.78
CA ARG A 336 -14.91 -7.02 -16.20
C ARG A 336 -16.38 -7.22 -15.89
N LEU A 337 -17.00 -6.23 -15.25
CA LEU A 337 -18.43 -6.28 -14.91
C LEU A 337 -19.30 -6.39 -16.17
N LEU A 338 -18.96 -5.64 -17.23
CA LEU A 338 -19.67 -5.72 -18.50
C LEU A 338 -19.51 -7.10 -19.16
N ASN A 339 -18.30 -7.64 -19.17
CA ASN A 339 -18.05 -8.98 -19.73
C ASN A 339 -18.79 -10.08 -18.95
N GLN A 340 -18.84 -10.00 -17.62
CA GLN A 340 -19.60 -10.94 -16.80
C GLN A 340 -21.11 -10.88 -17.09
N LYS A 341 -21.68 -9.67 -17.20
CA LYS A 341 -23.09 -9.49 -17.58
C LYS A 341 -23.38 -10.02 -18.98
N ALA A 342 -22.47 -9.84 -19.93
CA ALA A 342 -22.62 -10.36 -21.29
C ALA A 342 -22.61 -11.90 -21.34
N VAL A 343 -21.74 -12.55 -20.56
CA VAL A 343 -21.70 -14.01 -20.43
C VAL A 343 -22.97 -14.55 -19.77
N GLN A 344 -23.44 -13.90 -18.70
CA GLN A 344 -24.69 -14.28 -18.04
C GLN A 344 -25.91 -14.14 -18.96
N ARG A 345 -25.99 -13.07 -19.75
CA ARG A 345 -27.05 -12.91 -20.76
C ARG A 345 -27.01 -14.03 -21.81
N ARG A 346 -25.82 -14.35 -22.35
CA ARG A 346 -25.68 -15.46 -23.31
C ARG A 346 -26.11 -16.82 -22.73
N GLN A 347 -25.83 -17.06 -21.45
CA GLN A 347 -26.27 -18.29 -20.78
C GLN A 347 -27.78 -18.33 -20.55
N ALA A 348 -28.41 -17.20 -20.25
CA ALA A 348 -29.87 -17.10 -20.13
C ALA A 348 -30.59 -17.25 -21.48
N ASP A 349 -30.00 -16.76 -22.58
CA ASP A 349 -30.56 -16.83 -23.94
C ASP A 349 -30.30 -18.17 -24.65
N THR A 350 -29.59 -19.12 -24.04
CA THR A 350 -29.39 -20.46 -24.62
C THR A 350 -30.58 -21.34 -24.24
N PRO A 351 -31.54 -21.64 -25.13
CA PRO A 351 -32.66 -22.51 -24.79
C PRO A 351 -32.12 -23.88 -24.38
N GLU A 352 -32.57 -24.39 -23.24
CA GLU A 352 -32.33 -25.77 -22.82
C GLU A 352 -32.82 -26.69 -23.93
N ARG A 353 -31.90 -27.21 -24.75
CA ARG A 353 -32.17 -28.36 -25.61
C ARG A 353 -32.29 -29.57 -24.68
N HIS A 354 -33.47 -29.71 -24.07
CA HIS A 354 -33.90 -30.97 -23.48
C HIS A 354 -34.05 -31.97 -24.62
N HIS A 355 -33.19 -32.99 -24.58
CA HIS A 355 -33.35 -34.25 -25.31
C HIS A 355 -33.80 -35.31 -24.32
#